data_AF-A0A9D5Q8H1-F1
#
_entry.id   AF-A0A9D5Q8H1-F1
#
_cell.length_a   1.000
_cell.length_b   1.000
_cell.length_c   1.000
_cell.angle_alpha   90.00
_cell.angle_beta   90.00
_cell.angle_gamma   90.00
#
_symmetry.space_group_name_H-M   'P 1'
#
loop_
_entity.id
_entity.type
_entity.pdbx_description
1 polymer ?
#
loop_
_entity_poly.entity_id
_entity_poly.type
_entity_poly.pdbx_seq_one_letter_code
_entity_poly.pdbx_strand_id
1 'polypeptide(L)'
;MKDSLPFEIQMPRAACIIVDMQNDFVRKNAPLGVEDALTTIAPIQKVIVVFREAGRPVIFTPALSPGRRKPCCGPGRRRSTRRPTAARSG
;
A
#
# COMPACT_ATOMS: atom_id res chain seq x y z
N MET A 1 21.73 28.02 -11.87
CA MET A 1 20.72 28.54 -10.92
C MET A 1 20.66 27.53 -9.78
N LYS A 2 20.82 27.96 -8.52
CA LYS A 2 20.64 27.04 -7.39
C LYS A 2 19.13 26.81 -7.30
N ASP A 3 18.68 25.63 -7.73
CA ASP A 3 17.31 25.18 -7.51
C ASP A 3 17.13 24.93 -6.01
N SER A 4 16.93 26.01 -5.24
CA SER A 4 16.52 25.89 -3.85
C SER A 4 15.11 25.33 -3.87
N LEU A 5 14.97 24.07 -3.48
CA LEU A 5 13.66 23.44 -3.31
C LEU A 5 12.82 24.33 -2.38
N PRO A 6 11.51 24.50 -2.66
CA PRO A 6 10.64 25.39 -1.88
C PRO A 6 10.51 24.97 -0.41
N PHE A 7 10.95 23.76 -0.07
CA PHE A 7 11.04 23.24 1.28
C PHE A 7 12.16 22.21 1.39
N GLU A 8 12.71 22.10 2.60
CA GLU A 8 13.68 21.06 2.95
C GLU A 8 12.95 19.88 3.60
N ILE A 9 13.28 18.65 3.18
CA ILE A 9 12.70 17.43 3.73
C ILE A 9 13.61 16.91 4.84
N GLN A 10 13.21 17.08 6.09
CA GLN A 10 13.88 16.44 7.23
C GLN A 10 13.47 14.97 7.33
N MET A 11 14.19 14.08 6.62
CA MET A 11 13.86 12.65 6.55
C MET A 11 13.57 11.97 7.90
N PRO A 12 14.31 12.22 9.00
CA PRO A 12 14.01 11.63 10.32
C PRO A 12 12.68 12.07 10.96
N ARG A 13 12.05 13.13 10.43
CA ARG A 13 10.76 13.67 10.88
C ARG A 13 9.67 13.57 9.80
N ALA A 14 9.98 13.00 8.65
CA ALA A 14 9.04 12.88 7.54
C ALA A 14 8.27 11.56 7.57
N ALA A 15 7.08 11.57 6.97
CA ALA A 15 6.27 10.39 6.64
C ALA A 15 5.68 10.58 5.22
N CYS A 16 5.48 9.48 4.51
CA CYS A 16 4.86 9.50 3.18
C CYS A 16 3.39 9.07 3.31
N ILE A 17 2.47 9.92 2.86
CA ILE A 17 1.03 9.62 2.85
C ILE A 17 0.60 9.42 1.40
N ILE A 18 0.05 8.24 1.11
CA ILE A 18 -0.51 7.90 -0.20
C ILE A 18 -2.02 8.06 -0.13
N VAL A 19 -2.55 9.01 -0.90
CA VAL A 19 -3.96 9.39 -0.89
C VAL A 19 -4.66 8.77 -2.10
N ASP A 20 -5.77 8.10 -1.85
CA ASP A 20 -6.80 7.68 -2.83
C ASP A 20 -6.31 6.89 -4.05
N MET A 21 -5.16 6.21 -3.93
CA MET A 21 -4.65 5.26 -4.93
C MET A 21 -5.40 3.92 -4.93
N GLN A 22 -6.71 3.95 -4.69
CA GLN A 22 -7.57 2.78 -4.61
C GLN A 22 -8.01 2.35 -6.01
N ASN A 23 -8.32 1.06 -6.18
CA ASN A 23 -8.72 0.49 -7.48
C ASN A 23 -9.89 1.24 -8.14
N ASP A 24 -10.77 1.85 -7.35
CA ASP A 24 -11.93 2.58 -7.81
C ASP A 24 -11.57 3.88 -8.57
N PHE A 25 -10.33 4.36 -8.39
CA PHE A 25 -9.76 5.53 -9.09
C PHE A 25 -8.67 5.17 -10.10
N VAL A 26 -7.88 4.11 -9.85
CA VAL A 26 -6.66 3.84 -10.63
C VAL A 26 -6.76 2.67 -11.62
N ARG A 27 -7.85 1.88 -11.62
CA ARG A 27 -8.01 0.82 -12.63
C ARG A 27 -8.55 1.39 -13.94
N LYS A 28 -8.10 0.81 -15.05
CA LYS A 28 -8.73 1.03 -16.36
C LYS A 28 -10.21 0.66 -16.27
N ASN A 29 -11.09 1.59 -16.68
CA ASN A 29 -12.55 1.49 -16.57
C ASN A 29 -13.11 1.45 -15.13
N ALA A 30 -12.39 2.00 -14.16
CA ALA A 30 -12.93 2.11 -12.81
C ALA A 30 -14.14 3.07 -12.76
N PRO A 31 -15.09 2.88 -11.83
CA PRO A 31 -16.29 3.72 -11.75
C PRO A 31 -16.00 5.21 -11.56
N LEU A 32 -14.89 5.52 -10.87
CA LEU A 32 -14.40 6.89 -10.63
C LEU A 32 -12.99 7.06 -11.22
N GLY A 33 -12.71 6.38 -12.33
CA GLY A 33 -11.39 6.32 -12.94
C GLY A 33 -10.83 7.70 -13.27
N VAL A 34 -9.60 7.96 -12.82
CA VAL A 34 -8.80 9.14 -13.21
C VAL A 34 -7.66 8.65 -14.07
N GLU A 35 -7.71 8.89 -15.37
CA GLU A 35 -6.73 8.36 -16.33
C GLU A 35 -5.29 8.75 -15.97
N ASP A 36 -5.08 10.00 -15.57
CA ASP A 36 -3.78 10.51 -15.16
C ASP A 36 -3.22 9.82 -13.91
N ALA A 37 -4.07 9.25 -13.05
CA ALA A 37 -3.61 8.54 -11.85
C ALA A 37 -2.74 7.33 -12.20
N LEU A 38 -2.92 6.71 -13.37
CA LEU A 38 -2.05 5.63 -13.85
C LEU A 38 -0.59 6.10 -14.00
N THR A 39 -0.38 7.33 -14.45
CA THR A 39 0.96 7.89 -14.65
C THR A 39 1.68 8.14 -13.33
N THR A 40 0.91 8.37 -12.25
CA THR A 40 1.46 8.63 -10.90
C THR A 40 1.96 7.37 -10.19
N ILE A 41 1.58 6.17 -10.66
CA ILE A 41 1.93 4.89 -10.02
C ILE A 41 3.46 4.72 -9.90
N ALA A 42 4.18 4.89 -11.00
CA ALA A 42 5.63 4.68 -11.01
C ALA A 42 6.39 5.71 -10.14
N PRO A 43 6.10 7.03 -10.21
CA PRO A 43 6.65 8.01 -9.26
C PRO A 43 6.35 7.67 -7.80
N ILE A 44 5.10 7.31 -7.47
CA ILE A 44 4.70 6.96 -6.11
C ILE A 44 5.49 5.75 -5.60
N GLN A 45 5.68 4.72 -6.44
CA GLN A 45 6.50 3.55 -6.08
C GLN A 45 7.94 3.93 -5.73
N LYS A 46 8.56 4.85 -6.49
CA LYS A 46 9.92 5.34 -6.18
C LYS A 46 9.98 6.02 -4.82
N VAL A 47 9.01 6.87 -4.49
CA VAL A 47 8.94 7.55 -3.18
C VAL A 47 8.74 6.54 -2.04
N ILE A 48 7.88 5.55 -2.23
CA ILE A 48 7.65 4.48 -1.24
C ILE A 48 8.95 3.70 -0.97
N VAL A 49 9.73 3.39 -2.00
CA VAL A 49 11.03 2.71 -1.85
C VAL A 49 11.97 3.55 -1.00
N VAL A 50 12.15 4.83 -1.33
CA VAL A 50 13.03 5.75 -0.56
C VAL A 50 12.62 5.83 0.90
N PHE A 51 11.32 5.97 1.19
CA PHE A 51 10.84 6.03 2.57
C PHE A 51 11.03 4.71 3.32
N ARG A 52 10.83 3.56 2.66
CA ARG A 52 11.04 2.24 3.28
C ARG A 52 12.51 1.95 3.56
N GLU A 53 13.39 2.28 2.62
CA GLU A 53 14.85 2.12 2.79
C GLU A 53 15.38 3.03 3.92
N ALA A 54 14.80 4.23 4.06
CA ALA A 54 15.10 5.13 5.16
C ALA A 54 14.42 4.76 6.50
N GLY A 55 13.71 3.62 6.57
CA GLY A 55 13.00 3.17 7.78
C GLY A 55 11.87 4.12 8.21
N ARG A 56 11.28 4.86 7.27
CA ARG A 56 10.25 5.88 7.52
C ARG A 56 8.83 5.36 7.31
N PRO A 57 7.83 5.93 8.01
CA PRO A 57 6.45 5.52 7.83
C PRO A 57 5.92 5.81 6.43
N VAL A 58 5.19 4.83 5.87
CA VAL A 58 4.37 4.97 4.66
C VAL A 58 2.93 4.63 5.03
N ILE A 59 2.04 5.60 4.89
CA ILE A 59 0.64 5.53 5.34
C ILE A 59 -0.28 5.58 4.11
N PHE A 60 -1.29 4.72 4.07
CA PHE A 60 -2.29 4.69 3.01
C PHE A 60 -3.64 5.14 3.56
N THR A 61 -4.38 5.95 2.81
CA THR A 61 -5.75 6.32 3.21
C THR A 61 -6.67 5.10 3.13
N PRO A 62 -7.46 4.82 4.20
CA PRO A 62 -8.43 3.73 4.16
C PRO A 62 -9.58 4.07 3.22
N ALA A 63 -10.20 3.05 2.62
CA ALA A 63 -11.45 3.23 1.91
C ALA A 63 -12.55 3.59 2.91
N LEU A 64 -13.21 4.73 2.71
CA LEU A 64 -14.30 5.20 3.56
C LEU A 64 -15.62 4.46 3.32
N SER A 65 -15.68 3.54 2.34
CA SER A 65 -16.89 2.75 2.07
C SER A 65 -17.09 1.69 3.17
N PRO A 66 -18.13 1.80 4.02
CA PRO A 66 -18.39 0.86 5.09
C PRO A 66 -18.93 -0.44 4.47
N GLY A 67 -18.04 -1.37 4.14
CA GLY A 67 -18.48 -2.67 3.58
C GLY A 67 -17.41 -3.51 2.88
N ARG A 68 -16.21 -2.98 2.60
CA ARG A 68 -15.14 -3.77 1.99
C ARG A 68 -13.83 -3.66 2.77
N ARG A 69 -13.75 -4.38 3.88
CA ARG A 69 -12.46 -4.93 4.33
C ARG A 69 -12.06 -6.03 3.35
N LYS A 70 -11.51 -5.66 2.19
CA LYS A 70 -10.73 -6.64 1.41
C LYS A 70 -9.44 -6.88 2.20
N PRO A 71 -9.06 -8.15 2.47
CA PRO A 71 -7.77 -8.43 3.06
C PRO A 71 -6.71 -7.77 2.17
N CYS A 72 -5.91 -6.89 2.77
CA CYS A 72 -4.74 -6.33 2.14
C CYS A 72 -3.95 -7.50 1.57
N CYS A 73 -3.84 -7.55 0.24
CA CYS A 73 -3.26 -8.66 -0.49
C CYS A 73 -1.89 -9.03 0.11
N GLY A 74 -1.86 -10.17 0.81
CA GLY A 74 -0.67 -10.90 1.20
C GLY A 74 -0.94 -12.38 0.92
N PRO A 75 0.01 -13.14 0.35
CA PRO A 75 -0.22 -14.54 0.06
C PRO A 75 -0.56 -15.26 1.35
N GLY A 76 -1.70 -15.94 1.34
CA GLY A 76 -2.25 -16.61 2.51
C GLY A 76 -1.24 -17.59 3.10
N ARG A 77 -0.75 -17.28 4.30
CA ARG A 77 -0.41 -18.33 5.25
C ARG A 77 -1.73 -18.96 5.70
N ARG A 78 -2.29 -19.85 4.89
CA ARG A 78 -3.18 -20.90 5.41
C ARG A 78 -2.32 -21.68 6.40
N ARG A 79 -2.42 -21.40 7.69
CA ARG A 79 -2.00 -22.36 8.70
C ARG A 79 -2.90 -23.57 8.50
N SER A 80 -2.35 -24.58 7.84
CA SER A 80 -2.89 -25.93 7.83
C SER A 80 -2.97 -26.39 9.28
N THR A 81 -4.11 -26.19 9.92
CA THR A 81 -4.46 -26.92 11.13
C THR A 81 -4.98 -28.28 10.69
N ARG A 82 -4.14 -29.08 10.04
CA ARG A 82 -4.30 -30.53 10.13
C ARG A 82 -3.93 -30.90 11.57
N ARG A 83 -4.95 -30.97 12.42
CA ARG A 83 -4.91 -31.73 13.66
C ARG A 83 -4.32 -33.11 13.31
N PRO A 84 -3.21 -33.56 13.91
CA PRO A 84 -2.88 -34.96 13.82
C PRO A 84 -3.95 -35.71 14.62
N THR A 85 -4.85 -36.40 13.92
CA THR A 85 -5.67 -37.44 14.53
C THR A 85 -4.71 -38.51 15.01
N ALA A 86 -4.55 -38.59 16.33
CA ALA A 86 -3.89 -39.70 16.98
C ALA A 86 -4.54 -41.00 16.50
N ALA A 87 -3.81 -41.77 15.69
CA ALA A 87 -4.15 -43.14 15.40
C ALA A 87 -3.86 -43.95 16.66
N ARG A 88 -4.92 -44.21 17.42
CA ARG A 88 -4.97 -45.28 18.41
C ARG A 88 -5.16 -46.61 17.68
N SER A 89 -4.40 -47.60 18.15
CA SER A 89 -4.70 -49.04 18.25
C SER A 89 -4.85 -49.87 16.97
N GLY A 90 -4.07 -50.95 16.95
CA GLY A 90 -4.15 -52.10 16.05
C GLY A 90 -2.95 -52.98 16.26
#